data_AF-A0A7S0D7L8-F1
#
_entry.id   AF-A0A7S0D7L8-F1
#
_cell.length_a   1.000
_cell.length_b   1.000
_cell.length_c   1.000
_cell.angle_alpha   90.00
_cell.angle_beta   90.00
_cell.angle_gamma   90.00
#
_symmetry.space_group_name_H-M   'P 1'
#
loop_
_entity.id
_entity.type
_entity.pdbx_description
1 polymer ?
#
loop_
_entity_poly.entity_id
_entity_poly.type
_entity_poly.pdbx_seq_one_letter_code
_entity_poly.pdbx_strand_id
1 'polypeptide(L)'
;RRWAMLRLVPHCDRGPEAWSATSEAAEWALGVLEGTGSDVPYALGDDDRETKACLAAALASRAALVSFSSRSSEDAGESLEQRWRDTVRFALRAVRAAGDCPGVVQAAADALGGVRAADPESAARETRRFHEERDGDGEKDVSPSPSSPSPSHAPLYSSLSVLG
;
A
#
# COMPACT_ATOMS: atom_id res chain seq x y z
N ARG A 1 -1.32 8.50 22.60
CA ARG A 1 -0.01 9.01 23.11
C ARG A 1 1.19 8.59 22.26
N ARG A 2 1.24 7.36 21.74
CA ARG A 2 2.38 6.86 20.92
C ARG A 2 2.67 7.71 19.68
N TRP A 3 1.61 8.14 18.98
CA TRP A 3 1.71 9.01 17.81
C TRP A 3 2.42 10.35 18.08
N ALA A 4 2.32 10.90 19.31
CA ALA A 4 2.94 12.17 19.64
C ALA A 4 4.48 12.03 19.73
N MET A 5 4.96 10.92 20.29
CA MET A 5 6.39 10.62 20.37
C MET A 5 6.99 10.40 18.98
N LEU A 6 6.27 9.71 18.09
CA LEU A 6 6.74 9.44 16.73
C LEU A 6 7.07 10.73 15.96
N ARG A 7 6.29 11.80 16.14
CA ARG A 7 6.54 13.09 15.47
C ARG A 7 7.85 13.75 15.89
N LEU A 8 8.35 13.41 17.08
CA LEU A 8 9.60 13.96 17.60
C LEU A 8 10.82 13.13 17.17
N VAL A 9 10.64 11.86 16.81
CA VAL A 9 11.72 10.92 16.45
C VAL A 9 12.71 11.53 15.45
N PRO A 10 12.30 12.11 14.30
CA PRO A 10 13.24 12.65 13.31
C PRO A 10 14.09 13.83 13.80
N HIS A 11 13.67 14.47 14.90
CA HIS A 11 14.39 15.58 15.52
C HIS A 11 15.38 15.13 16.60
N CYS A 12 15.16 13.94 17.17
CA CYS A 12 15.99 13.37 18.22
C CYS A 12 17.04 12.40 17.65
N ASP A 13 16.68 11.63 16.63
CA ASP A 13 17.56 10.68 15.97
C ASP A 13 17.29 10.63 14.45
N ARG A 14 18.35 10.44 13.68
CA ARG A 14 18.32 10.25 12.21
C ARG A 14 18.95 8.91 11.80
N GLY A 15 19.44 8.16 12.76
CA GLY A 15 20.11 6.89 12.59
C GLY A 15 19.16 5.71 12.46
N PRO A 16 19.71 4.48 12.52
CA PRO A 16 18.95 3.24 12.33
C PRO A 16 17.80 3.05 13.34
N GLU A 17 17.93 3.58 14.56
CA GLU A 17 16.92 3.43 15.62
C GLU A 17 15.63 4.20 15.26
N ALA A 18 15.74 5.43 14.75
CA ALA A 18 14.61 6.18 14.23
C ALA A 18 13.87 5.44 13.09
N TRP A 19 14.61 4.80 12.20
CA TRP A 19 14.04 4.00 11.12
C TRP A 19 13.33 2.75 11.65
N SER A 20 13.94 2.04 12.60
CA SER A 20 13.34 0.88 13.25
C SER A 20 12.06 1.24 14.01
N ALA A 21 12.09 2.28 14.84
CA ALA A 21 10.92 2.73 15.61
C ALA A 21 9.74 3.13 14.72
N THR A 22 10.01 3.80 13.59
CA THR A 22 8.94 4.16 12.63
C THR A 22 8.44 2.96 11.83
N SER A 23 9.30 1.99 11.51
CA SER A 23 8.89 0.72 10.86
C SER A 23 7.99 -0.10 11.79
N GLU A 24 8.41 -0.35 13.03
CA GLU A 24 7.62 -1.12 14.01
C GLU A 24 6.25 -0.49 14.26
N ALA A 25 6.20 0.84 14.37
CA ALA A 25 4.94 1.57 14.54
C ALA A 25 4.02 1.45 13.31
N ALA A 26 4.57 1.53 12.10
CA ALA A 26 3.81 1.38 10.86
C ALA A 26 3.30 -0.07 10.70
N GLU A 27 4.14 -1.07 10.97
CA GLU A 27 3.77 -2.49 10.90
C GLU A 27 2.67 -2.84 11.89
N TRP A 28 2.82 -2.43 13.14
CA TRP A 28 1.78 -2.62 14.15
C TRP A 28 0.46 -1.98 13.71
N ALA A 29 0.49 -0.71 13.29
CA ALA A 29 -0.72 0.02 12.95
C ALA A 29 -1.42 -0.57 11.71
N LEU A 30 -0.64 -0.94 10.68
CA LEU A 30 -1.19 -1.64 9.50
C LEU A 30 -1.73 -3.02 9.86
N GLY A 31 -1.05 -3.77 10.72
CA GLY A 31 -1.49 -5.10 11.16
C GLY A 31 -2.84 -5.07 11.90
N VAL A 32 -3.08 -4.00 12.68
CA VAL A 32 -4.37 -3.74 13.33
C VAL A 32 -5.43 -3.32 12.30
N LEU A 33 -5.14 -2.36 11.42
CA LEU A 33 -6.11 -1.82 10.44
C LEU A 33 -6.49 -2.81 9.35
N GLU A 34 -5.56 -3.69 8.93
CA GLU A 34 -5.81 -4.71 7.91
C GLU A 34 -6.49 -5.97 8.48
N GLY A 35 -6.70 -6.04 9.80
CA GLY A 35 -7.33 -7.20 10.45
C GLY A 35 -6.46 -8.46 10.44
N THR A 36 -5.17 -8.35 10.08
CA THR A 36 -4.22 -9.47 10.06
C THR A 36 -3.69 -9.84 11.46
N GLY A 37 -3.98 -9.01 12.48
CA GLY A 37 -3.70 -9.30 13.88
C GLY A 37 -4.85 -10.02 14.56
N SER A 38 -4.93 -11.35 14.42
CA SER A 38 -5.96 -12.21 15.06
C SER A 38 -5.89 -12.27 16.60
N ASP A 39 -4.95 -11.61 17.27
CA ASP A 39 -4.70 -11.76 18.71
C ASP A 39 -4.38 -10.43 19.42
N VAL A 40 -5.02 -9.33 19.02
CA VAL A 40 -4.93 -8.06 19.77
C VAL A 40 -6.24 -7.82 20.52
N PRO A 41 -6.33 -8.09 21.83
CA PRO A 41 -7.57 -7.97 22.63
C PRO A 41 -7.99 -6.51 22.90
N TYR A 42 -7.60 -5.57 22.04
CA TYR A 42 -7.55 -4.14 22.33
C TYR A 42 -8.09 -3.31 21.15
N ALA A 43 -9.24 -3.71 20.60
CA ALA A 43 -9.94 -2.93 19.57
C ALA A 43 -11.35 -2.57 20.06
N LEU A 44 -11.42 -1.58 20.95
CA LEU A 44 -12.63 -0.80 21.19
C LEU A 44 -12.56 0.45 20.29
N GLY A 45 -13.69 1.05 19.90
CA GLY A 45 -13.76 2.06 18.84
C GLY A 45 -12.86 3.31 18.97
N ASP A 46 -12.25 3.59 20.13
CA ASP A 46 -11.21 4.64 20.27
C ASP A 46 -9.84 4.22 19.70
N ASP A 47 -9.58 2.91 19.56
CA ASP A 47 -8.32 2.35 19.07
C ASP A 47 -8.09 2.59 17.58
N ASP A 48 -9.14 2.65 16.75
CA ASP A 48 -9.00 2.91 15.30
C ASP A 48 -8.44 4.31 15.04
N ARG A 49 -8.94 5.32 15.76
CA ARG A 49 -8.46 6.71 15.64
C ARG A 49 -7.02 6.85 16.13
N GLU A 50 -6.67 6.22 17.26
CA GLU A 50 -5.30 6.25 17.76
C GLU A 50 -4.35 5.47 16.84
N THR A 51 -4.79 4.36 16.26
CA THR A 51 -4.02 3.55 15.31
C THR A 51 -3.76 4.32 14.02
N LYS A 52 -4.79 4.95 13.43
CA LYS A 52 -4.64 5.84 12.27
C LYS A 52 -3.72 7.03 12.57
N ALA A 53 -3.84 7.64 13.75
CA ALA A 53 -2.94 8.72 14.17
C ALA A 53 -1.49 8.24 14.32
N CYS A 54 -1.29 7.02 14.82
CA CYS A 54 0.03 6.38 14.93
C CYS A 54 0.64 6.13 13.55
N LEU A 55 -0.13 5.54 12.63
CA LEU A 55 0.28 5.31 11.25
C LEU A 55 0.65 6.61 10.53
N ALA A 56 -0.21 7.63 10.63
CA ALA A 56 0.07 8.94 10.04
C ALA A 56 1.34 9.57 10.62
N ALA A 57 1.55 9.49 11.93
CA ALA A 57 2.76 10.00 12.57
C ALA A 57 4.01 9.22 12.14
N ALA A 58 3.95 7.88 12.05
CA ALA A 58 5.05 7.07 11.58
C ALA A 58 5.45 7.44 10.14
N LEU A 59 4.48 7.55 9.24
CA LEU A 59 4.73 7.91 7.84
C LEU A 59 5.28 9.34 7.68
N ALA A 60 4.72 10.31 8.42
CA ALA A 60 5.23 11.68 8.42
C ALA A 60 6.69 11.72 8.91
N SER A 61 7.02 10.96 9.95
CA SER A 61 8.39 10.85 10.45
C SER A 61 9.32 10.20 9.44
N ARG A 62 8.86 9.19 8.70
CA ARG A 62 9.64 8.61 7.60
C ARG A 62 9.87 9.59 6.46
N ALA A 63 8.86 10.37 6.08
CA ALA A 63 9.01 11.42 5.06
C ALA A 63 10.11 12.44 5.46
N ALA A 64 10.14 12.83 6.74
CA ALA A 64 11.20 13.68 7.27
C ALA A 64 12.58 12.99 7.23
N LEU A 65 12.67 11.73 7.67
CA LEU A 65 13.93 10.96 7.64
C LEU A 65 14.47 10.79 6.22
N VAL A 66 13.61 10.47 5.24
CA VAL A 66 13.99 10.41 3.82
C VAL A 66 14.56 11.75 3.36
N SER A 67 13.92 12.86 3.73
CA SER A 67 14.36 14.22 3.37
C SER A 67 15.71 14.60 3.99
N PHE A 68 16.05 14.06 5.16
CA PHE A 68 17.37 14.26 5.77
C PHE A 68 18.43 13.39 5.11
N SER A 69 18.10 12.12 4.83
CA SER A 69 19.02 11.18 4.19
C SER A 69 19.37 11.59 2.76
N SER A 70 18.43 12.13 1.97
CA SER A 70 18.71 12.61 0.61
C SER A 70 19.67 13.80 0.58
N ARG A 71 19.83 14.52 1.69
CA ARG A 71 20.75 15.66 1.84
C ARG A 71 22.12 15.26 2.36
N SER A 72 22.26 14.04 2.88
CA SER A 72 23.48 13.53 3.49
C SER A 72 24.08 12.44 2.60
N SER A 73 25.02 12.81 1.74
CA SER A 73 25.60 11.93 0.71
C SER A 73 26.50 10.81 1.24
N GLU A 74 26.67 10.68 2.56
CA GLU A 74 27.74 9.87 3.16
C GLU A 74 27.33 8.47 3.64
N ASP A 75 26.05 8.07 3.53
CA ASP A 75 25.58 6.82 4.15
C ASP A 75 24.65 5.97 3.25
N ALA A 76 24.80 6.12 1.93
CA ALA A 76 24.00 5.43 0.92
C ALA A 76 24.55 4.01 0.62
N GLY A 77 24.44 3.11 1.59
CA GLY A 77 24.63 1.67 1.39
C GLY A 77 23.30 0.91 1.21
N GLU A 78 23.37 -0.42 1.12
CA GLU A 78 22.22 -1.34 1.03
C GLU A 78 21.14 -1.12 2.10
N SER A 79 21.54 -0.58 3.26
CA SER A 79 20.61 -0.26 4.35
C SER A 79 19.60 0.84 3.98
N LEU A 80 19.96 1.75 3.07
CA LEU A 80 19.15 2.91 2.71
C LEU A 80 18.12 2.55 1.63
N GLU A 81 18.51 1.73 0.66
CA GLU A 81 17.57 1.14 -0.31
C GLU A 81 16.48 0.32 0.39
N GLN A 82 16.85 -0.47 1.40
CA GLN A 82 15.87 -1.22 2.19
C GLN A 82 14.91 -0.28 2.93
N ARG A 83 15.40 0.80 3.55
CA ARG A 83 14.57 1.81 4.22
C ARG A 83 13.61 2.49 3.24
N TRP A 84 14.05 2.79 2.02
CA TRP A 84 13.20 3.35 0.97
C TRP A 84 12.13 2.38 0.51
N ARG A 85 12.51 1.12 0.25
CA ARG A 85 11.58 0.03 -0.07
C ARG A 85 10.49 -0.10 0.98
N ASP A 86 10.86 -0.18 2.26
CA ASP A 86 9.91 -0.31 3.36
C ASP A 86 9.00 0.91 3.45
N THR A 87 9.53 2.11 3.21
CA THR A 87 8.73 3.35 3.19
C THR A 87 7.66 3.32 2.10
N VAL A 88 8.03 2.89 0.88
CA VAL A 88 7.09 2.74 -0.23
C VAL A 88 6.03 1.71 0.11
N ARG A 89 6.44 0.54 0.63
CA ARG A 89 5.52 -0.53 1.05
C ARG A 89 4.53 -0.06 2.11
N PHE A 90 4.99 0.62 3.16
CA PHE A 90 4.12 1.14 4.21
C PHE A 90 3.15 2.19 3.69
N ALA A 91 3.61 3.11 2.85
CA ALA A 91 2.74 4.15 2.30
C ALA A 91 1.64 3.56 1.40
N LEU A 92 1.98 2.60 0.54
CA LEU A 92 1.01 1.95 -0.34
C LEU A 92 -0.02 1.12 0.44
N ARG A 93 0.41 0.39 1.47
CA ARG A 93 -0.51 -0.30 2.41
C ARG A 93 -1.37 0.69 3.18
N ALA A 94 -0.79 1.79 3.65
CA ALA A 94 -1.50 2.81 4.40
C ALA A 94 -2.61 3.47 3.59
N VAL A 95 -2.40 3.75 2.29
CA VAL A 95 -3.47 4.28 1.43
C VAL A 95 -4.65 3.31 1.32
N ARG A 96 -4.39 1.99 1.33
CA ARG A 96 -5.46 0.98 1.34
C ARG A 96 -6.17 0.91 2.70
N ALA A 97 -5.39 0.91 3.79
CA ALA A 97 -5.88 0.78 5.16
C ALA A 97 -6.49 2.08 5.73
N ALA A 98 -6.20 3.25 5.13
CA ALA A 98 -6.60 4.56 5.64
C ALA A 98 -8.12 4.74 5.74
N GLY A 99 -8.89 4.03 4.92
CA GLY A 99 -10.33 4.23 4.79
C GLY A 99 -10.66 5.69 4.45
N ASP A 100 -11.40 6.35 5.36
CA ASP A 100 -11.84 7.74 5.29
C ASP A 100 -10.90 8.74 5.98
N CYS A 101 -9.68 8.34 6.36
CA CYS A 101 -8.76 9.19 7.11
C CYS A 101 -7.78 9.98 6.21
N PRO A 102 -8.05 11.26 5.91
CA PRO A 102 -7.21 12.06 5.01
C PRO A 102 -5.79 12.26 5.54
N GLY A 103 -5.60 12.29 6.86
CA GLY A 103 -4.29 12.47 7.48
C GLY A 103 -3.32 11.32 7.19
N VAL A 104 -3.81 10.08 7.11
CA VAL A 104 -3.00 8.91 6.74
C VAL A 104 -2.62 8.98 5.27
N VAL A 105 -3.58 9.32 4.40
CA VAL A 105 -3.36 9.45 2.95
C VAL A 105 -2.32 10.52 2.64
N GLN A 106 -2.43 11.70 3.28
CA GLN A 106 -1.47 12.78 3.11
C GLN A 106 -0.06 12.34 3.55
N ALA A 107 0.07 11.75 4.74
CA ALA A 107 1.37 11.30 5.24
C ALA A 107 1.99 10.20 4.36
N ALA A 108 1.18 9.30 3.81
CA ALA A 108 1.62 8.29 2.84
C ALA A 108 2.11 8.94 1.53
N ALA A 109 1.38 9.93 1.02
CA ALA A 109 1.77 10.67 -0.18
C ALA A 109 3.09 11.42 0.03
N ASP A 110 3.27 12.07 1.17
CA ASP A 110 4.51 12.78 1.51
C ASP A 110 5.71 11.82 1.61
N ALA A 111 5.52 10.65 2.22
CA ALA A 111 6.54 9.61 2.30
C ALA A 111 6.91 9.07 0.91
N LEU A 112 5.92 8.77 0.05
CA LEU A 112 6.16 8.34 -1.33
C LEU A 112 6.84 9.42 -2.17
N GLY A 113 6.41 10.67 -2.02
CA GLY A 113 7.01 11.82 -2.70
C GLY A 113 8.47 12.01 -2.31
N GLY A 114 8.79 11.88 -1.02
CA GLY A 114 10.15 11.93 -0.52
C GLY A 114 11.04 10.84 -1.13
N VAL A 115 10.57 9.59 -1.16
CA VAL A 115 11.35 8.49 -1.76
C VAL A 115 11.50 8.68 -3.26
N ARG A 116 10.44 9.08 -3.99
CA ARG A 116 10.52 9.34 -5.44
C ARG A 116 11.51 10.45 -5.78
N ALA A 117 11.65 11.46 -4.93
CA ALA A 117 12.63 12.52 -5.11
C ALA A 117 14.07 12.06 -4.83
N ALA A 118 14.26 11.10 -3.91
CA ALA A 118 15.57 10.58 -3.53
C ALA A 118 16.06 9.44 -4.44
N ASP A 119 15.16 8.52 -4.81
CA ASP A 119 15.42 7.37 -5.68
C ASP A 119 14.15 6.99 -6.48
N PRO A 120 14.00 7.58 -7.68
CA PRO A 120 12.82 7.37 -8.50
C PRO A 120 12.72 5.93 -9.05
N GLU A 121 13.85 5.27 -9.29
CA GLU A 121 13.88 3.92 -9.87
C GLU A 121 13.42 2.88 -8.87
N SER A 122 13.94 2.93 -7.64
CA SER A 122 13.47 2.03 -6.58
C SER A 122 12.02 2.30 -6.22
N ALA A 123 11.60 3.58 -6.14
CA ALA A 123 10.21 3.91 -5.89
C ALA A 123 9.28 3.32 -6.96
N ALA A 124 9.65 3.42 -8.25
CA ALA A 124 8.87 2.86 -9.35
C ALA A 124 8.83 1.33 -9.32
N ARG A 125 9.97 0.68 -9.07
CA ARG A 125 10.08 -0.78 -8.99
C ARG A 125 9.20 -1.34 -7.87
N GLU A 126 9.31 -0.79 -6.67
CA GLU A 126 8.54 -1.28 -5.52
C GLU A 126 7.03 -0.96 -5.66
N THR A 127 6.69 0.17 -6.29
CA THR A 127 5.28 0.46 -6.62
C THR A 127 4.72 -0.59 -7.58
N ARG A 128 5.44 -0.94 -8.67
CA ARG A 128 5.01 -1.99 -9.61
C ARG A 128 4.87 -3.33 -8.93
N ARG A 129 5.89 -3.73 -8.17
CA ARG A 129 5.90 -4.98 -7.41
C ARG A 129 4.68 -5.11 -6.50
N PHE A 130 4.31 -4.04 -5.80
CA PHE A 130 3.13 -4.05 -4.92
C PHE A 130 1.79 -4.22 -5.67
N HIS A 131 1.73 -3.79 -6.94
CA HIS A 131 0.59 -4.06 -7.80
C HIS A 131 0.63 -5.48 -8.38
N GLU A 132 1.80 -5.97 -8.79
CA GLU A 132 1.99 -7.33 -9.32
C GLU A 132 1.72 -8.42 -8.28
N GLU A 133 2.21 -8.25 -7.04
CA GLU A 133 1.92 -9.17 -5.92
C GLU A 133 0.41 -9.26 -5.65
N ARG A 134 -0.34 -8.18 -5.92
CA ARG A 134 -1.80 -8.17 -5.80
C ARG A 134 -2.48 -8.88 -6.97
N ASP A 135 -2.01 -8.63 -8.19
CA ASP A 135 -2.63 -9.22 -9.39
C ASP A 135 -2.34 -10.74 -9.48
N GLY A 136 -1.21 -11.19 -8.92
CA GLY A 136 -0.86 -12.61 -8.79
C GLY A 136 -1.73 -13.41 -7.83
N ASP A 137 -2.32 -12.77 -6.81
CA ASP A 137 -3.30 -13.40 -5.91
C ASP A 137 -4.73 -13.41 -6.52
N GLY A 138 -4.94 -12.68 -7.62
CA GLY A 138 -6.23 -12.55 -8.32
C GLY A 138 -6.43 -13.49 -9.52
N GLU A 139 -5.39 -14.21 -9.98
CA GLU A 139 -5.50 -15.14 -11.11
C GLU A 139 -5.74 -16.58 -10.66
N LYS A 140 -6.85 -16.77 -9.96
CA LYS A 140 -7.56 -18.05 -9.94
C LYS A 140 -9.03 -17.78 -10.12
N ASP A 141 -9.45 -17.50 -11.35
CA ASP A 141 -10.73 -18.07 -11.75
C ASP A 141 -10.99 -18.16 -13.25
N VAL A 142 -11.64 -19.29 -13.56
CA VAL A 142 -12.40 -19.63 -14.75
C VAL A 142 -11.61 -19.91 -16.04
N SER A 143 -11.16 -21.16 -16.15
CA SER A 143 -11.10 -21.86 -17.44
C SER A 143 -12.40 -21.60 -18.22
N PRO A 144 -12.38 -20.98 -19.41
CA PRO A 144 -13.55 -20.99 -20.26
C PRO A 144 -13.73 -22.44 -20.73
N SER A 145 -14.72 -23.12 -20.18
CA SER A 145 -15.15 -24.42 -20.72
C SER A 145 -15.49 -24.21 -22.19
N PRO A 146 -14.86 -24.96 -23.13
CA PRO A 146 -15.25 -24.88 -24.53
C PRO A 146 -16.66 -25.43 -24.63
N SER A 147 -17.62 -24.54 -24.90
CA SER A 147 -18.99 -24.95 -25.21
C SER A 147 -18.94 -25.71 -26.53
N SER A 148 -19.17 -27.01 -26.47
CA SER A 148 -19.27 -27.91 -27.61
C SER A 148 -20.24 -27.36 -28.67
N PRO A 149 -19.91 -27.41 -29.97
CA PRO A 149 -20.84 -27.10 -31.03
C PRO A 149 -21.75 -28.31 -31.31
N SER A 150 -23.05 -28.08 -31.46
CA SER A 150 -24.02 -29.09 -31.87
C SER A 150 -25.26 -28.43 -32.52
N PRO A 151 -25.97 -29.12 -33.43
CA PRO A 151 -25.84 -28.83 -34.85
C PRO A 151 -27.13 -28.33 -35.52
N SER A 152 -26.95 -27.74 -36.72
CA SER A 152 -27.85 -27.77 -37.89
C SER A 152 -29.37 -27.73 -37.68
N HIS A 153 -30.00 -26.61 -38.06
CA HIS A 153 -31.34 -26.64 -38.65
C HIS A 153 -31.38 -25.80 -39.94
N ALA A 154 -31.86 -26.44 -40.99
CA ALA A 154 -31.92 -26.03 -42.39
C ALA A 154 -32.86 -24.83 -42.65
N PRO A 155 -32.74 -24.13 -43.80
CA PRO A 155 -33.64 -23.05 -44.17
C PRO A 155 -34.94 -23.63 -44.75
N LEU A 156 -36.09 -23.22 -44.21
CA LEU A 156 -37.39 -23.39 -44.86
C LEU A 156 -38.01 -22.01 -45.08
N TYR A 157 -37.71 -21.41 -46.23
CA TYR A 157 -38.58 -20.39 -46.82
C TYR A 157 -39.06 -20.91 -48.17
N SER A 158 -40.19 -21.59 -48.14
CA SER A 158 -41.03 -21.80 -49.32
C SER A 158 -42.18 -20.79 -49.25
N SER A 159 -42.11 -19.83 -50.18
CA SER A 159 -43.23 -19.22 -50.92
C SER A 159 -44.65 -19.38 -50.39
N LEU A 160 -45.32 -18.25 -50.14
CA LEU A 160 -46.75 -18.08 -50.43
C LEU A 160 -47.05 -16.60 -50.70
N SER A 161 -47.39 -16.32 -51.95
CA SER A 161 -48.06 -15.10 -52.41
C SER A 161 -49.44 -14.97 -51.77
N VAL A 162 -49.99 -13.74 -51.68
CA VAL A 162 -51.34 -13.33 -52.12
C VAL A 162 -51.91 -12.13 -51.31
N LEU A 163 -52.32 -11.11 -52.07
CA LEU A 163 -53.31 -10.02 -51.87
C LEU A 163 -52.95 -8.76 -51.06
N GLY A 164 -53.00 -7.64 -51.81
CA GLY A 164 -52.94 -6.24 -51.37
C GLY A 164 -52.56 -5.35 -52.53
#